data_AF-A0A357NGI2-F1
#
_entry.id   AF-A0A357NGI2-F1
#
_cell.length_a   1.000
_cell.length_b   1.000
_cell.length_c   1.000
_cell.angle_alpha   90.00
_cell.angle_beta   90.00
_cell.angle_gamma   90.00
#
_symmetry.space_group_name_H-M   'P 1'
#
loop_
_entity.id
_entity.type
_entity.pdbx_description
1 polymer ?
#
loop_
_entity_poly.entity_id
_entity_poly.type
_entity_poly.pdbx_seq_one_letter_code
_entity_poly.pdbx_strand_id
1 'polypeptide(L)' 'MAGKIKEMIDQIIEKRAKGNPSIAKITRTKIVFKGIDPDEYTPDTEDDPEIIRKVQQIADKFGVTL' A
#
# COMPACT_ATOMS: atom_id res chain seq x y z
N MET A 1 -12.21 -12.43 0.09
CA MET A 1 -11.22 -12.45 -1.02
C MET A 1 -9.87 -12.30 -0.35
N ALA A 2 -8.82 -12.87 -0.91
CA ALA A 2 -7.46 -12.73 -0.39
C ALA A 2 -6.68 -11.83 -1.34
N GLY A 3 -5.66 -11.13 -0.84
CA GLY A 3 -4.76 -10.32 -1.66
C GLY A 3 -5.21 -8.90 -1.98
N LYS A 4 -6.40 -8.44 -1.55
CA LYS A 4 -6.85 -7.07 -1.81
C LYS A 4 -5.95 -6.04 -1.12
N ILE A 5 -5.45 -6.36 0.08
CA ILE A 5 -4.48 -5.49 0.78
C ILE A 5 -3.23 -5.27 -0.08
N LYS A 6 -2.69 -6.34 -0.67
CA LYS A 6 -1.53 -6.26 -1.56
C LYS A 6 -1.84 -5.40 -2.79
N GLU A 7 -2.97 -5.65 -3.46
CA GLU A 7 -3.38 -4.86 -4.62
C GLU A 7 -3.49 -3.37 -4.29
N MET A 8 -4.07 -3.02 -3.15
CA MET A 8 -4.19 -1.64 -2.70
C MET A 8 -2.81 -1.01 -2.44
N ILE A 9 -1.91 -1.72 -1.77
CA ILE A 9 -0.55 -1.24 -1.49
C ILE A 9 0.22 -1.01 -2.81
N ASP A 10 0.15 -1.96 -3.74
CA ASP A 10 0.79 -1.86 -5.05
C ASP A 10 0.25 -0.65 -5.84
N GLN A 11 -1.07 -0.44 -5.85
CA GLN A 11 -1.70 0.72 -6.49
C GLN A 11 -1.24 2.05 -5.88
N ILE A 12 -1.12 2.14 -4.54
CA ILE A 12 -0.60 3.34 -3.87
C ILE A 12 0.82 3.63 -4.37
N ILE A 13 1.67 2.61 -4.44
CA ILE A 13 3.06 2.75 -4.86
C ILE A 13 3.13 3.19 -6.32
N GLU A 14 2.39 2.55 -7.22
CA GLU A 14 2.38 2.88 -8.65
C GLU A 14 1.86 4.29 -8.92
N LYS A 15 0.70 4.65 -8.35
CA LYS A 15 0.08 5.98 -8.54
C LYS A 15 0.99 7.11 -8.05
N ARG A 16 1.76 6.88 -6.98
CA ARG A 16 2.75 7.85 -6.50
C ARG A 16 4.03 7.86 -7.31
N ALA A 17 4.53 6.69 -7.68
CA ALA A 17 5.80 6.55 -8.37
C ALA A 17 5.77 7.21 -9.75
N LYS A 18 4.64 7.11 -10.48
CA LYS A 18 4.53 7.61 -11.86
C LYS A 18 5.69 7.14 -12.75
N GLY A 19 6.11 5.89 -12.57
CA GLY A 19 7.26 5.28 -13.27
C GLY A 19 8.65 5.61 -12.68
N ASN A 20 8.75 6.42 -11.62
CA ASN A 20 10.01 6.74 -10.97
C ASN A 20 10.35 5.71 -9.86
N PRO A 21 11.40 4.88 -10.04
CA PRO A 21 11.74 3.83 -9.09
C PRO A 21 12.20 4.36 -7.72
N SER A 22 12.82 5.54 -7.67
CA SER A 22 13.21 6.17 -6.41
C SER A 22 12.00 6.60 -5.60
N ILE A 23 10.95 7.12 -6.26
CA ILE A 23 9.69 7.48 -5.60
C ILE A 23 8.95 6.22 -5.14
N ALA A 24 8.98 5.13 -5.91
CA ALA A 24 8.42 3.85 -5.48
C ALA A 24 9.08 3.36 -4.19
N LYS A 25 10.42 3.37 -4.12
CA LYS A 25 11.18 2.97 -2.93
C LYS A 25 10.86 3.86 -1.72
N ILE A 26 10.86 5.17 -1.89
CA ILE A 26 10.51 6.13 -0.83
C ILE A 26 9.06 5.90 -0.36
N THR A 27 8.14 5.60 -1.28
CA THR A 27 6.74 5.32 -0.95
C THR A 27 6.62 4.07 -0.11
N ARG A 28 7.26 2.96 -0.51
CA ARG A 28 7.33 1.72 0.30
C ARG A 28 7.84 1.99 1.71
N THR A 29 8.97 2.68 1.84
CA THR A 29 9.53 3.05 3.14
C THR A 29 8.56 3.90 3.97
N LYS A 30 7.82 4.83 3.35
CA LYS A 30 6.80 5.63 4.06
C LYS A 30 5.59 4.82 4.50
N ILE A 31 5.25 3.72 3.82
CA ILE A 31 4.18 2.80 4.23
C ILE A 31 4.64 2.00 5.45
N VAL A 32 5.89 1.49 5.43
CA VAL A 32 6.54 0.82 6.58
C VAL A 32 6.51 1.72 7.83
N PHE A 33 6.91 2.99 7.70
CA PHE A 33 6.86 3.94 8.83
C PHE A 33 5.45 4.26 9.33
N LYS A 34 4.41 3.92 8.58
CA LYS A 34 3.01 4.04 9.01
C LYS A 34 2.48 2.74 9.64
N GLY A 35 3.35 1.76 9.85
CA GLY A 35 3.03 0.51 10.55
C GLY A 35 2.45 -0.59 9.67
N ILE A 36 2.68 -0.51 8.35
CA ILE A 36 2.30 -1.57 7.40
C ILE A 36 3.56 -1.91 6.61
N ASP A 37 4.04 -3.15 6.66
CA ASP A 37 5.11 -3.60 5.78
C ASP A 37 4.53 -4.16 4.48
N PRO A 38 4.73 -3.50 3.31
CA PRO A 38 4.27 -4.01 2.02
C PRO A 38 4.70 -5.45 1.71
N ASP A 39 5.89 -5.85 2.17
CA ASP A 39 6.49 -7.14 1.81
C ASP A 39 5.87 -8.30 2.61
N GLU A 40 5.09 -8.03 3.66
CA GLU A 40 4.33 -9.03 4.43
C GLU A 40 3.01 -9.46 3.75
N TYR A 41 2.55 -8.71 2.74
CA TYR A 41 1.28 -8.98 2.06
C TYR A 41 1.51 -9.65 0.71
N THR A 42 1.02 -10.88 0.58
CA THR A 42 1.03 -11.66 -0.65
C THR A 42 -0.37 -11.68 -1.28
N PRO A 43 -0.51 -12.14 -2.54
CA PRO A 43 -1.83 -12.33 -3.15
C PRO A 43 -2.71 -13.33 -2.38
N ASP A 44 -2.12 -14.17 -1.53
CA ASP A 44 -2.79 -15.21 -0.77
C ASP A 44 -3.07 -14.79 0.68
N THR A 45 -2.59 -13.61 1.12
CA THR A 45 -2.86 -13.08 2.46
C THR A 45 -4.35 -12.79 2.62
N GLU A 46 -4.96 -13.32 3.67
CA GLU A 46 -6.36 -13.02 3.99
C GLU A 46 -6.57 -11.53 4.28
N ASP A 47 -7.65 -11.00 3.73
CA ASP A 47 -7.98 -9.59 3.87
C ASP A 47 -8.58 -9.30 5.25
N ASP A 48 -7.80 -8.67 6.12
CA ASP A 48 -8.28 -8.11 7.38
C ASP A 48 -8.94 -6.72 7.14
N PRO A 49 -10.22 -6.53 7.51
CA PRO A 49 -10.91 -5.25 7.41
C PRO A 49 -10.22 -4.08 8.13
N GLU A 50 -9.53 -4.33 9.25
CA GLU A 50 -8.77 -3.30 9.96
C GLU A 50 -7.55 -2.84 9.17
N ILE A 51 -6.83 -3.78 8.56
CA ILE A 51 -5.67 -3.46 7.72
C ILE A 51 -6.11 -2.73 6.46
N ILE A 52 -7.20 -3.16 5.82
CA ILE A 52 -7.79 -2.45 4.67
C ILE A 52 -8.06 -0.99 5.03
N ARG A 53 -8.69 -0.72 6.18
CA ARG A 53 -8.95 0.64 6.65
C ARG A 53 -7.66 1.43 6.87
N LYS A 54 -6.62 0.82 7.44
CA LYS A 54 -5.31 1.48 7.59
C LYS A 54 -4.69 1.81 6.23
N VAL A 55 -4.71 0.89 5.26
CA VAL A 55 -4.20 1.14 3.90
C VAL A 55 -4.97 2.26 3.21
N GLN A 56 -6.31 2.31 3.34
CA GLN A 56 -7.13 3.42 2.84
C GLN A 56 -6.70 4.76 3.45
N GLN A 57 -6.54 4.83 4.78
CA GLN A 57 -6.08 6.04 5.44
C GLN A 57 -4.67 6.48 4.98
N ILE A 58 -3.80 5.53 4.65
CA ILE A 58 -2.49 5.83 4.08
C ILE A 58 -2.63 6.42 2.67
N ALA A 59 -3.50 5.85 1.84
CA ALA A 59 -3.80 6.36 0.50
C ALA A 59 -4.33 7.81 0.55
N ASP A 60 -5.29 8.09 1.44
CA ASP A 60 -5.85 9.42 1.66
C ASP A 60 -4.77 10.42 2.08
N LYS A 61 -3.92 10.05 3.04
CA LYS A 61 -2.78 10.88 3.50
C LYS A 61 -1.75 11.14 2.40
N PHE A 62 -1.71 10.30 1.38
CA PHE A 62 -0.85 10.46 0.23
C PHE A 62 -1.53 11.16 -0.94
N GLY A 63 -2.83 11.49 -0.82
CA GLY A 63 -3.62 12.07 -1.91
C GLY A 63 -3.82 11.10 -3.07
N VAL A 64 -3.88 9.80 -2.79
CA VAL A 64 -4.08 8.75 -3.79
C VAL A 64 -5.50 8.21 -3.66
N THR A 65 -6.26 8.25 -4.74
CA THR A 65 -7.55 7.54 -4.85
C THR A 65 -7.28 6.11 -5.25
N LEU A 66 -7.76 5.14 -4.46
CA LEU A 66 -7.64 3.70 -4.73
C LEU A 66 -8.75 3.22 -5.66
#